data_AF-W1YN02-F1
#
_entry.id   AF-W1YN02-F1
#
_cell.length_a   1.000
_cell.length_b   1.000
_cell.length_c   1.000
_cell.angle_alpha   90.00
_cell.angle_beta   90.00
_cell.angle_gamma   90.00
#
_symmetry.space_group_name_H-M   'P 1'
#
loop_
_entity.id
_entity.type
_entity.pdbx_description
1 polymer ?
#
loop_
_entity_poly.entity_id
_entity_poly.type
_entity_poly.pdbx_seq_one_letter_code
_entity_poly.pdbx_strand_id
1 'polypeptide(L)' 'ATEGLLAKTSTHPRAFGTQAKVLGEFVREKKCFSLEEGVKKLTYNPAQILKIEGRGLLKEGNFADIV' A
#
# COMPACT_ATOMS: atom_id res chain seq x y z
N ALA A 1 0.13 13.47 -17.28
CA ALA A 1 -1.23 12.91 -17.40
C ALA A 1 -1.22 11.51 -16.79
N THR A 2 -2.33 11.04 -16.21
CA THR A 2 -2.44 9.68 -15.68
C THR A 2 -2.44 8.70 -16.85
N GLU A 3 -1.28 8.13 -17.18
CA GLU A 3 -1.14 7.14 -18.25
C GLU A 3 -1.48 5.74 -17.71
N GLY A 4 -2.22 4.94 -18.48
CA GLY A 4 -2.55 3.56 -18.13
C GLY A 4 -3.92 3.09 -18.62
N LEU A 5 -4.09 1.76 -18.75
CA LEU A 5 -5.33 1.15 -19.25
C LEU A 5 -6.58 1.61 -18.47
N LEU A 6 -6.43 1.83 -17.16
CA LEU A 6 -7.50 2.26 -16.26
C LEU A 6 -7.85 3.76 -16.34
N ALA A 7 -6.99 4.58 -16.96
CA ALA A 7 -7.27 6.00 -17.20
C ALA A 7 -8.17 6.21 -18.44
N LYS A 8 -8.33 5.19 -19.29
CA LYS A 8 -9.14 5.23 -20.51
C LYS A 8 -10.63 5.00 -20.27
N THR A 9 -11.02 4.65 -19.05
CA THR A 9 -12.42 4.37 -18.68
C THR A 9 -12.75 5.04 -17.36
N SER A 10 -14.04 5.33 -17.13
CA SER A 10 -14.51 5.89 -15.85
C SER A 10 -14.47 4.81 -14.76
N THR A 11 -13.28 4.58 -14.21
CA THR A 11 -13.02 3.55 -13.20
C THR A 11 -13.41 4.01 -11.80
N HIS A 12 -13.86 3.07 -10.97
CA HIS A 12 -14.24 3.37 -9.58
C HIS A 12 -13.04 3.98 -8.82
N PRO A 13 -13.21 5.03 -7.97
CA PRO A 13 -12.11 5.76 -7.33
C PRO A 13 -11.09 4.90 -6.56
N ARG A 14 -11.52 3.72 -6.09
CA ARG A 14 -10.65 2.70 -5.46
C ARG A 14 -9.45 2.29 -6.32
N ALA A 15 -9.57 2.39 -7.65
CA ALA A 15 -8.51 2.02 -8.59
C ALA A 15 -7.20 2.79 -8.34
N PHE A 16 -7.30 4.04 -7.88
CA PHE A 16 -6.13 4.91 -7.69
C PHE A 16 -5.91 5.33 -6.24
N GLY A 17 -6.94 5.28 -5.39
CA GLY A 17 -6.90 5.91 -4.06
C GLY A 17 -6.78 4.98 -2.86
N THR A 18 -6.81 3.65 -3.03
CA THR A 18 -7.04 2.74 -1.88
C THR A 18 -5.96 2.87 -0.79
N GLN A 19 -4.68 2.86 -1.15
CA GLN A 19 -3.58 2.94 -0.17
C GLN A 19 -3.52 4.31 0.52
N ALA A 20 -3.64 5.39 -0.27
CA ALA A 20 -3.70 6.75 0.25
C ALA A 20 -4.91 6.95 1.18
N LYS A 21 -6.07 6.37 0.86
CA LYS A 21 -7.27 6.41 1.70
C LYS A 21 -7.06 5.69 3.02
N VAL A 22 -6.39 4.52 3.02
CA VAL A 22 -6.05 3.79 4.25
C VAL A 22 -5.15 4.64 5.15
N LEU A 23 -4.08 5.22 4.63
CA LEU A 23 -3.12 6.00 5.42
C LEU A 23 -3.65 7.40 5.81
N GLY A 24 -4.45 8.04 4.97
CA GLY A 24 -5.05 9.34 5.25
C GLY A 24 -6.27 9.25 6.15
N GLU A 25 -7.32 8.58 5.69
CA GLU A 25 -8.60 8.56 6.39
C GLU A 25 -8.57 7.60 7.58
N PHE A 26 -8.09 6.37 7.42
CA PHE A 26 -8.20 5.35 8.48
C PHE A 26 -7.10 5.45 9.54
N VAL A 27 -5.87 5.78 9.15
CA VAL A 27 -4.75 5.96 10.09
C VAL A 27 -4.77 7.37 10.68
N ARG A 28 -4.64 8.42 9.86
CA ARG A 28 -4.43 9.79 10.38
C ARG A 28 -5.72 10.42 10.94
N GLU A 29 -6.82 10.35 10.21
CA GLU A 29 -8.06 11.05 10.59
C GLU A 29 -8.88 10.24 11.62
N LYS A 30 -9.23 8.99 11.28
CA LYS A 30 -10.06 8.13 12.13
C LYS A 30 -9.28 7.39 13.22
N LYS A 31 -7.95 7.34 13.14
CA LYS A 31 -7.06 6.69 14.12
C LYS A 31 -7.49 5.25 14.44
N CYS A 32 -7.96 4.51 13.43
CA CYS A 32 -8.39 3.13 13.58
C CYS A 32 -7.24 2.19 14.00
N PHE A 33 -6.01 2.54 13.62
CA PHE A 33 -4.77 1.84 13.97
C PHE A 33 -3.58 2.80 13.80
N SER A 34 -2.41 2.42 14.32
CA SER A 34 -1.19 3.22 14.20
C SER A 34 -0.66 3.24 12.76
N LEU A 35 0.24 4.17 12.46
CA LEU A 35 0.87 4.26 11.15
C LEU A 35 1.69 3.01 10.83
N GLU A 36 2.43 2.49 11.81
CA GLU A 36 3.24 1.28 11.68
C GLU A 36 2.36 0.07 11.33
N GLU A 37 1.21 -0.08 11.99
CA GLU A 37 0.26 -1.16 11.69
C GLU A 37 -0.38 -0.96 10.30
N GLY A 38 -0.69 0.28 9.91
CA GLY A 38 -1.16 0.61 8.56
C GLY A 38 -0.14 0.24 7.47
N VAL A 39 1.13 0.61 7.66
CA VAL A 39 2.22 0.25 6.74
C VAL A 39 2.42 -1.26 6.71
N LYS A 40 2.44 -1.94 7.86
CA LYS A 40 2.57 -3.41 7.96
C LYS A 40 1.46 -4.15 7.21
N LYS A 41 0.21 -3.67 7.29
CA LYS A 41 -0.93 -4.21 6.54
C LYS A 41 -0.78 -4.06 5.03
N LEU A 42 -0.12 -3.02 4.56
CA LEU A 42 0.07 -2.74 3.12
C LEU A 42 1.35 -3.33 2.53
N THR A 43 2.31 -3.75 3.36
CA THR A 43 3.65 -4.19 2.92
C THR A 43 4.01 -5.60 3.40
N TYR A 44 4.36 -5.76 4.68
CA TYR A 44 4.85 -7.02 5.23
C TYR A 44 3.79 -8.13 5.22
N ASN A 45 2.57 -7.83 5.66
CA ASN A 45 1.51 -8.83 5.73
C ASN A 45 1.20 -9.48 4.37
N PRO A 46 0.98 -8.72 3.26
CA PRO A 46 0.77 -9.35 1.96
C PRO A 46 2.02 -10.09 1.46
N ALA A 47 3.23 -9.58 1.70
CA ALA A 47 4.46 -10.28 1.33
C ALA A 47 4.58 -11.65 2.05
N GLN A 48 4.20 -11.72 3.33
CA GLN A 48 4.16 -12.98 4.09
C GLN A 48 3.08 -13.94 3.60
N ILE A 49 1.86 -13.45 3.37
CA ILE A 49 0.73 -14.28 2.90
C ILE A 49 1.05 -14.88 1.52
N LEU A 50 1.63 -14.08 0.62
CA LEU A 50 1.99 -14.48 -0.73
C LEU A 50 3.37 -15.16 -0.82
N LYS A 51 4.09 -15.27 0.30
CA LYS A 51 5.44 -15.87 0.40
C LYS A 51 6.46 -15.23 -0.56
N ILE A 52 6.43 -13.90 -0.65
CA ILE A 52 7.36 -13.15 -1.49
C ILE A 52 8.61 -12.85 -0.65
N GLU A 53 9.65 -13.66 -0.87
CA GLU A 53 10.90 -13.54 -0.15
C GLU A 53 11.64 -12.24 -0.48
N GLY A 54 12.30 -11.66 0.52
CA GLY A 54 13.08 -10.44 0.37
C GLY A 54 12.27 -9.17 0.11
N ARG A 55 10.93 -9.17 0.30
CA ARG A 55 10.06 -7.99 0.08
C ARG A 55 9.14 -7.69 1.27
N GLY A 56 8.58 -6.48 1.28
CA GLY A 56 7.61 -6.03 2.29
C GLY A 56 8.24 -5.58 3.62
N LEU A 57 9.57 -5.58 3.75
CA LEU A 57 10.32 -5.01 4.87
C LEU A 57 11.54 -4.25 4.36
N LEU A 58 11.86 -3.13 5.01
CA LEU A 58 13.13 -2.44 4.84
C LEU A 58 14.19 -3.12 5.72
N LYS A 59 15.00 -3.98 5.10
CA LYS A 59 16.04 -4.75 5.76
C LYS A 59 17.20 -4.95 4.79
N GLU A 60 18.43 -4.96 5.28
CA GLU A 60 19.59 -5.32 4.47
C GLU A 60 19.40 -6.70 3.80
N GLY A 61 19.77 -6.78 2.52
CA GLY A 61 19.56 -7.97 1.69
C GLY A 61 18.17 -8.09 1.03
N ASN A 62 17.19 -7.27 1.40
CA ASN A 62 15.90 -7.21 0.72
C ASN A 62 15.94 -6.36 -0.55
N PHE A 63 14.94 -6.52 -1.42
CA PHE A 63 14.72 -5.64 -2.56
C PHE A 63 14.35 -4.22 -2.08
N ALA A 64 14.85 -3.22 -2.79
CA ALA A 64 14.67 -1.80 -2.48
C ALA A 64 13.31 -1.25 -2.97
N ASP A 65 12.20 -1.88 -2.58
CA ASP A 65 10.84 -1.39 -2.86
C ASP A 65 10.44 -0.32 -1.80
N ILE A 66 10.48 0.96 -2.18
CA ILE A 66 10.31 2.10 -1.25
C ILE A 66 9.29 3.11 -1.81
N VAL A 67 8.53 3.77 -0.92
CA VAL A 67 7.59 4.87 -1.20
C VAL A 67 7.82 6.01 -0.21
#